data_AF-A0A1E7J3Y5-F1
#
_entry.id   AF-A0A1E7J3Y5-F1
#
_cell.length_a   1.000
_cell.length_b   1.000
_cell.length_c   1.000
_cell.angle_alpha   90.00
_cell.angle_beta   90.00
_cell.angle_gamma   90.00
#
_symmetry.space_group_name_H-M   'P 1'
#
loop_
_entity.id
_entity.type
_entity.pdbx_description
1 polymer ?
#
loop_
_entity_poly.entity_id
_entity_poly.type
_entity_poly.pdbx_seq_one_letter_code
_entity_poly.pdbx_strand_id
1 'polypeptide(L)'
;MAGYLLLEEKQMQPFKPRGFPPNPVRMGFLDYMRELRQETFPFPEGHKLLLVGLEEVLMAAGDHIEEVEGFIHYTLAKNANEMEKRRIKVQIVFRRALKSADDFWFDRGGGKRISLRRIFDSPALQNDRAGNEYYFVGYNLT
;
A
#
# COMPACT_ATOMS: atom_id res chain seq x y z
N MET A 1 -9.62 -9.52 -6.21
CA MET A 1 -9.72 -8.18 -6.80
C MET A 1 -8.32 -7.70 -7.11
N ALA A 2 -8.15 -7.02 -8.25
CA ALA A 2 -6.90 -6.34 -8.60
C ALA A 2 -6.91 -4.98 -7.88
N GLY A 3 -5.80 -4.60 -7.27
CA GLY A 3 -5.71 -3.40 -6.45
C GLY A 3 -4.65 -3.52 -5.36
N TYR A 4 -4.61 -2.52 -4.50
CA TYR A 4 -3.76 -2.46 -3.32
C TYR A 4 -4.51 -3.01 -2.11
N LEU A 5 -3.92 -4.03 -1.49
CA LEU A 5 -4.34 -4.56 -0.21
C LEU A 5 -3.43 -3.99 0.88
N LEU A 6 -3.94 -3.05 1.68
CA LEU A 6 -3.21 -2.41 2.76
C LEU A 6 -3.42 -3.24 4.03
N LEU A 7 -2.32 -3.72 4.59
CA LEU A 7 -2.31 -4.69 5.67
C LEU A 7 -1.40 -4.23 6.80
N GLU A 8 -1.83 -4.46 8.04
CA GLU A 8 -0.89 -4.43 9.17
C GLU A 8 -0.09 -5.72 9.21
N GLU A 9 1.21 -5.64 9.50
CA GLU A 9 2.12 -6.80 9.57
C GLU A 9 1.61 -7.88 10.54
N LYS A 10 0.98 -7.46 11.64
CA LYS A 10 0.37 -8.36 12.64
C LYS A 10 -0.76 -9.22 12.08
N GLN A 11 -1.39 -8.83 10.96
CA GLN A 11 -2.48 -9.58 10.32
C GLN A 11 -1.94 -10.60 9.30
N MET A 12 -0.63 -10.65 9.07
CA MET A 12 0.02 -11.55 8.12
C MET A 12 0.56 -12.82 8.79
N GLN A 13 0.82 -13.85 7.99
CA GLN A 13 1.63 -14.99 8.41
C GLN A 13 3.12 -14.61 8.42
N PRO A 14 3.92 -15.08 9.40
CA PRO A 14 3.56 -16.04 10.45
C PRO A 14 2.99 -15.41 11.73
N PHE A 15 2.86 -14.09 11.83
CA PHE A 15 2.43 -13.38 13.05
C PHE A 15 1.03 -13.78 13.52
N LYS A 16 0.12 -14.05 12.57
CA LYS A 16 -1.23 -14.57 12.82
C LYS A 16 -1.38 -15.90 12.10
N PRO A 17 -1.66 -17.02 12.80
CA PRO A 17 -1.73 -18.35 12.17
C PRO A 17 -2.74 -18.48 11.02
N ARG A 18 -3.86 -17.75 11.08
CA ARG A 18 -4.86 -17.66 10.00
C ARG A 18 -4.79 -16.33 9.25
N GLY A 19 -3.67 -15.63 9.34
CA GLY A 19 -3.44 -14.34 8.70
C GLY A 19 -3.25 -14.45 7.19
N PHE A 20 -3.09 -13.29 6.56
CA PHE A 20 -2.82 -13.20 5.13
C PHE A 20 -1.48 -13.85 4.77
N PRO A 21 -1.44 -14.78 3.81
CA PRO A 21 -0.18 -15.25 3.28
C PRO A 21 0.53 -14.11 2.54
N PRO A 22 1.83 -13.89 2.76
CA PRO A 22 2.58 -12.89 2.03
C PRO A 22 2.64 -13.24 0.54
N ASN A 23 2.47 -12.23 -0.30
CA ASN A 23 2.74 -12.34 -1.72
C ASN A 23 4.22 -12.77 -1.94
N PRO A 24 4.50 -13.62 -2.93
CA PRO A 24 5.79 -14.30 -3.08
C PRO A 24 6.95 -13.37 -3.42
N VAL A 25 6.71 -12.24 -4.08
CA VAL A 25 7.76 -11.30 -4.48
C VAL A 25 7.78 -10.11 -3.54
N ARG A 26 8.77 -10.07 -2.65
CA ARG A 26 8.99 -8.96 -1.72
C ARG A 26 9.85 -7.87 -2.36
N MET A 27 9.41 -6.63 -2.24
CA MET A 27 10.08 -5.47 -2.82
C MET A 27 9.97 -4.25 -1.88
N GLY A 28 11.01 -3.41 -1.85
CA GLY A 28 10.95 -2.13 -1.16
C GLY A 28 10.06 -1.14 -1.90
N PHE A 29 9.35 -0.27 -1.18
CA PHE A 29 8.42 0.67 -1.80
C PHE A 29 9.12 1.62 -2.79
N LEU A 30 10.33 2.10 -2.49
CA LEU A 30 11.09 2.94 -3.41
C LEU A 30 11.56 2.19 -4.67
N ASP A 31 11.93 0.92 -4.55
CA ASP A 31 12.27 0.11 -5.73
C ASP A 31 11.03 -0.06 -6.62
N TYR A 32 9.87 -0.36 -6.03
CA TYR A 32 8.60 -0.45 -6.75
C TYR A 32 8.28 0.85 -7.49
N MET A 33 8.44 2.00 -6.83
CA MET A 33 8.26 3.31 -7.43
C MET A 33 9.24 3.58 -8.58
N ARG A 34 10.49 3.11 -8.48
CA ARG A 34 11.49 3.20 -9.54
C ARG A 34 11.11 2.31 -10.73
N GLU A 35 10.69 1.08 -10.49
CA GLU A 35 10.25 0.14 -11.52
C GLU A 35 9.05 0.71 -12.30
N LEU A 36 8.03 1.25 -11.61
CA LEU A 36 6.85 1.87 -12.24
C LEU A 36 7.14 3.11 -13.11
N ARG A 37 8.34 3.68 -13.01
CA ARG A 37 8.76 4.86 -13.78
C ARG A 37 9.49 4.51 -15.06
N GLN A 38 9.78 3.24 -15.31
CA GLN A 38 10.37 2.79 -16.56
C GLN A 38 9.39 3.02 -17.72
N GLU A 39 9.95 3.20 -18.92
CA GLU A 39 9.14 3.36 -20.14
C GLU A 39 8.35 2.10 -20.47
N THR A 40 8.95 0.93 -20.21
CA THR A 40 8.31 -0.36 -20.37
C THR A 40 7.80 -0.83 -19.01
N PHE A 41 6.54 -1.25 -18.96
CA PHE A 41 5.95 -1.76 -17.73
C PHE A 41 6.65 -3.05 -17.27
N PRO A 42 7.21 -3.07 -16.04
CA PRO A 42 8.22 -4.06 -15.64
C PRO A 42 7.63 -5.38 -15.12
N PHE A 43 6.33 -5.41 -14.76
CA PHE A 43 5.72 -6.57 -14.15
C PHE A 43 5.01 -7.48 -15.18
N PRO A 44 5.27 -8.80 -15.17
CA PRO A 44 4.53 -9.76 -15.99
C PRO A 44 3.08 -9.92 -15.50
N GLU A 45 2.24 -10.54 -16.31
CA GLU A 45 0.84 -10.79 -15.95
C GLU A 45 0.70 -11.66 -14.68
N GLY A 46 -0.25 -11.31 -13.81
CA GLY A 46 -0.58 -12.06 -12.61
C GLY A 46 0.46 -11.93 -11.48
N HIS A 47 1.44 -11.03 -11.62
CA HIS A 47 2.47 -10.83 -10.61
C HIS A 47 1.87 -10.44 -9.25
N LYS A 48 2.44 -10.97 -8.18
CA LYS A 48 1.98 -10.76 -6.81
C LYS A 48 3.10 -10.15 -5.98
N LEU A 49 2.95 -8.89 -5.61
CA LEU A 49 3.97 -8.09 -4.94
C LEU A 49 3.62 -7.88 -3.46
N LEU A 50 4.63 -8.01 -2.61
CA LEU A 50 4.61 -7.62 -1.20
C LEU A 50 5.53 -6.40 -1.04
N LEU A 51 4.92 -5.24 -0.83
CA LEU A 51 5.63 -3.98 -0.66
C LEU A 51 5.83 -3.66 0.81
N VAL A 52 7.05 -3.27 1.14
CA VAL A 52 7.46 -2.87 2.48
C VAL A 52 8.19 -1.53 2.43
N GLY A 53 8.18 -0.77 3.52
CA GLY A 53 8.98 0.44 3.63
C GLY A 53 8.25 1.76 3.31
N LEU A 54 6.94 1.73 3.04
CA LEU A 54 6.19 2.96 2.76
C LEU A 54 6.17 3.90 3.97
N GLU A 55 6.04 3.37 5.18
CA GLU A 55 6.05 4.17 6.41
C GLU A 55 7.36 4.93 6.57
N GLU A 56 8.49 4.27 6.33
CA GLU A 56 9.82 4.87 6.39
C GLU A 56 9.99 5.98 5.35
N VAL A 57 9.47 5.78 4.13
CA VAL A 57 9.46 6.81 3.09
C VAL A 57 8.69 8.06 3.54
N LEU A 58 7.48 7.89 4.08
CA LEU A 58 6.65 9.01 4.51
C LEU A 58 7.21 9.69 5.77
N MET A 59 7.80 8.93 6.69
CA MET A 59 8.47 9.50 7.86
C MET A 59 9.74 10.28 7.50
N ALA A 60 10.49 9.82 6.49
CA ALA A 60 11.70 10.47 6.01
C ALA A 60 11.40 11.73 5.19
N ALA A 61 10.21 11.84 4.59
CA ALA A 61 9.79 13.01 3.82
C ALA A 61 9.75 14.30 4.66
N GLY A 62 9.51 14.20 5.97
CA GLY A 62 9.54 15.35 6.88
C GLY A 62 8.57 16.44 6.45
N ASP A 63 9.10 17.64 6.19
CA ASP A 63 8.31 18.80 5.76
C ASP A 63 7.84 18.72 4.30
N HIS A 64 8.43 17.81 3.50
CA HIS A 64 8.05 17.56 2.10
C HIS A 64 7.01 16.45 1.95
N ILE A 65 6.32 16.06 3.02
CA ILE A 65 5.41 14.91 2.99
C ILE A 65 4.30 15.04 1.94
N GLU A 66 3.73 16.24 1.76
CA GLU A 66 2.67 16.45 0.78
C GLU A 66 3.17 16.27 -0.67
N GLU A 67 4.39 16.71 -0.97
CA GLU A 67 5.02 16.52 -2.28
C GLU A 67 5.30 15.04 -2.54
N VAL A 68 5.78 14.32 -1.53
CA VAL A 68 6.05 12.88 -1.61
C VAL A 68 4.75 12.10 -1.80
N GLU A 69 3.70 12.41 -1.04
CA GLU A 69 2.38 11.79 -1.20
C GLU A 69 1.81 12.03 -2.60
N GLY A 70 1.87 13.26 -3.10
CA GLY A 70 1.44 13.61 -4.45
C GLY A 70 2.21 12.86 -5.53
N PHE A 71 3.53 12.75 -5.38
CA PHE A 71 4.38 11.98 -6.29
C PHE A 71 4.03 10.49 -6.28
N ILE A 72 3.79 9.92 -5.10
CA ILE A 72 3.36 8.52 -4.95
C ILE A 72 2.02 8.33 -5.66
N HIS A 73 1.01 9.12 -5.28
CA HIS A 73 -0.33 9.05 -5.87
C HIS A 73 -0.28 9.13 -7.40
N TYR A 74 0.40 10.14 -7.95
CA TYR A 74 0.52 10.34 -9.38
C TYR A 74 1.16 9.14 -10.10
N THR A 75 2.24 8.58 -9.54
CA THR A 75 2.94 7.43 -10.15
C THR A 75 2.07 6.17 -10.14
N LEU A 76 1.35 5.93 -9.05
CA LEU A 76 0.42 4.80 -8.93
C LEU A 76 -0.75 4.95 -9.91
N ALA A 77 -1.39 6.13 -9.93
CA ALA A 77 -2.53 6.44 -10.79
C ALA A 77 -2.16 6.35 -12.29
N LYS A 78 -0.98 6.86 -12.69
CA LYS A 78 -0.48 6.79 -14.07
C LYS A 78 -0.37 5.33 -14.57
N ASN A 79 -0.04 4.40 -13.68
CA ASN A 79 0.16 2.99 -14.01
C ASN A 79 -1.08 2.12 -13.76
N ALA A 80 -2.19 2.70 -13.30
CA ALA A 80 -3.40 1.98 -12.87
C ALA A 80 -3.95 1.03 -13.94
N ASN A 81 -4.07 1.51 -15.18
CA ASN A 81 -4.61 0.73 -16.29
C ASN A 81 -3.77 -0.52 -16.61
N GLU A 82 -2.43 -0.40 -16.62
CA GLU A 82 -1.56 -1.55 -16.88
C GLU A 82 -1.57 -2.53 -15.69
N MET A 83 -1.60 -2.02 -14.47
CA MET A 83 -1.72 -2.85 -13.25
C MET A 83 -3.02 -3.67 -13.25
N GLU A 84 -4.14 -3.05 -13.61
CA GLU A 84 -5.45 -3.70 -13.72
C GLU A 84 -5.47 -4.74 -14.86
N LYS A 85 -5.06 -4.32 -16.07
CA LYS A 85 -5.02 -5.16 -17.28
C LYS A 85 -4.19 -6.42 -17.07
N ARG A 86 -3.02 -6.28 -16.43
CA ARG A 86 -2.11 -7.39 -16.13
C ARG A 86 -2.48 -8.14 -14.85
N ARG A 87 -3.58 -7.79 -14.19
CA ARG A 87 -4.10 -8.46 -12.98
C ARG A 87 -3.06 -8.56 -11.87
N ILE A 88 -2.23 -7.52 -11.74
CA ILE A 88 -1.22 -7.44 -10.69
C ILE A 88 -1.94 -7.40 -9.34
N LYS A 89 -1.36 -8.01 -8.31
CA LYS A 89 -1.86 -7.93 -6.94
C LYS A 89 -0.78 -7.37 -6.04
N VAL A 90 -1.09 -6.29 -5.33
CA VAL A 90 -0.14 -5.64 -4.44
C VAL A 90 -0.64 -5.73 -3.01
N GLN A 91 0.20 -6.24 -2.13
CA GLN A 91 0.06 -6.11 -0.68
C GLN A 91 1.01 -5.00 -0.22
N ILE A 92 0.53 -4.00 0.52
CA ILE A 92 1.36 -2.98 1.14
C ILE A 92 1.28 -3.18 2.64
N VAL A 93 2.44 -3.46 3.25
CA VAL A 93 2.50 -3.82 4.67
C VAL A 93 2.94 -2.64 5.50
N PHE A 94 2.19 -2.39 6.56
CA PHE A 94 2.44 -1.38 7.59
C PHE A 94 2.78 -2.09 8.91
N ARG A 95 3.88 -1.70 9.55
CA ARG A 95 4.24 -2.17 10.89
C ARG A 95 3.42 -1.49 11.96
N ARG A 96 3.02 -0.23 11.74
CA ARG A 96 2.20 0.55 12.67
C ARG A 96 0.72 0.33 12.35
N ALA A 97 -0.12 0.55 13.36
CA ALA A 97 -1.55 0.37 13.22
C ALA A 97 -2.15 1.40 12.25
N LEU A 98 -2.97 0.91 11.32
CA LEU A 98 -3.74 1.70 10.38
C LEU A 98 -5.09 2.05 10.98
N LYS A 99 -5.48 3.30 10.88
CA LYS A 99 -6.76 3.80 11.41
C LYS A 99 -7.52 4.51 10.30
N SER A 100 -8.81 4.17 10.18
CA SER A 100 -9.75 4.80 9.26
C SER A 100 -10.97 5.23 10.09
N ALA A 101 -11.05 6.52 10.40
CA ALA A 101 -12.20 7.13 11.07
C ALA A 101 -12.68 8.31 10.22
N ASP A 102 -12.28 9.54 10.57
CA ASP A 102 -12.51 10.74 9.72
C ASP A 102 -11.43 10.94 8.64
N ASP A 103 -10.29 10.28 8.83
CA ASP A 103 -9.13 10.26 7.95
C ASP A 103 -8.51 8.86 7.96
N PHE A 104 -7.72 8.53 6.94
CA PHE A 104 -6.95 7.29 6.86
C PHE A 104 -5.49 7.57 7.16
N TRP A 105 -4.94 6.97 8.22
CA TRP A 105 -3.62 7.37 8.75
C TRP A 105 -2.92 6.26 9.55
N PHE A 106 -1.63 6.47 9.83
CA PHE A 106 -0.87 5.71 10.82
C PHE A 106 -0.14 6.64 11.81
N ASP A 107 0.12 6.13 13.02
CA ASP A 107 0.77 6.89 14.09
C ASP A 107 2.28 6.96 13.84
N ARG A 108 2.89 8.15 13.71
CA ARG A 108 4.35 8.35 13.55
C ARG A 108 5.12 8.22 14.88
N GLY A 109 4.42 8.22 16.01
CA GLY A 109 4.98 8.28 17.36
C GLY A 109 4.93 9.70 17.92
N GLY A 110 4.91 9.82 19.25
CA GLY A 110 4.84 11.12 19.94
C GLY A 110 3.52 11.88 19.71
N GLY A 111 2.43 11.15 19.41
CA GLY A 111 1.10 11.73 19.16
C GLY A 111 0.92 12.34 17.77
N LYS A 112 1.92 12.27 16.89
CA LYS A 112 1.84 12.76 15.51
C LYS A 112 1.31 11.67 14.59
N ARG A 113 0.48 12.05 13.63
CA ARG A 113 -0.14 11.15 12.64
C ARG A 113 0.39 11.48 11.24
N ILE A 114 0.53 10.47 10.39
CA ILE A 114 0.77 10.64 8.96
C ILE A 114 -0.51 10.19 8.25
N SER A 115 -1.13 11.13 7.53
CA SER A 115 -2.27 10.81 6.68
C SER A 115 -1.79 9.99 5.49
N LEU A 116 -2.63 9.07 5.04
CA LEU A 116 -2.46 8.27 3.83
C LEU A 116 -3.49 8.67 2.77
N ARG A 117 -4.37 9.62 3.10
CA ARG A 117 -5.52 9.99 2.28
C ARG A 117 -5.13 10.55 0.94
N ARG A 118 -4.06 11.33 0.85
CA ARG A 118 -3.58 11.84 -0.44
C ARG A 118 -3.10 10.73 -1.37
N ILE A 119 -2.67 9.58 -0.83
CA ILE A 119 -2.21 8.44 -1.64
C ILE A 119 -3.36 7.50 -1.97
N PHE A 120 -4.14 7.11 -0.97
CA PHE A 120 -5.09 5.99 -1.04
C PHE A 120 -6.55 6.38 -0.83
N ASP A 121 -6.83 7.67 -0.70
CA ASP A 121 -8.10 8.20 -0.20
C ASP A 121 -8.46 7.61 1.18
N SER A 122 -9.74 7.37 1.48
CA SER A 122 -10.21 6.87 2.78
C SER A 122 -10.93 5.52 2.62
N PRO A 123 -10.19 4.42 2.37
CA PRO A 123 -10.81 3.12 2.21
C PRO A 123 -11.48 2.67 3.51
N ALA A 124 -12.62 2.01 3.38
CA ALA A 124 -13.31 1.40 4.51
C ALA A 124 -12.55 0.17 5.01
N LEU A 125 -12.54 -0.02 6.33
CA LEU A 125 -12.03 -1.24 6.96
C LEU A 125 -12.88 -2.44 6.52
N GLN A 126 -12.20 -3.50 6.09
CA GLN A 126 -12.82 -4.77 5.71
C GLN A 126 -12.25 -5.91 6.55
N ASN A 127 -13.03 -7.00 6.61
CA ASN A 127 -12.63 -8.23 7.27
C ASN A 127 -12.78 -9.39 6.31
N ASP A 128 -11.78 -10.27 6.28
CA ASP A 128 -11.93 -11.55 5.59
C ASP A 128 -12.75 -12.55 6.42
N ARG A 129 -12.97 -13.75 5.87
CA ARG A 129 -13.73 -14.81 6.56
C ARG A 129 -13.06 -15.32 7.85
N ALA A 130 -11.77 -15.06 8.04
CA ALA A 130 -11.02 -15.44 9.23
C ALA A 130 -10.93 -14.29 10.26
N GLY A 131 -11.59 -13.15 10.01
CA GLY A 131 -11.54 -11.98 10.86
C GLY A 131 -10.20 -11.24 10.79
N ASN A 132 -9.52 -11.30 9.64
CA ASN A 132 -8.35 -10.49 9.38
C ASN A 132 -8.77 -9.15 8.79
N GLU A 133 -8.34 -8.09 9.47
CA GLU A 133 -8.56 -6.71 9.07
C GLU A 133 -7.67 -6.33 7.89
N TYR A 134 -8.24 -5.64 6.91
CA TYR A 134 -7.52 -5.07 5.77
C TYR A 134 -8.25 -3.86 5.20
N TYR A 135 -7.53 -3.04 4.43
CA TYR A 135 -8.11 -2.02 3.59
C TYR A 135 -7.83 -2.35 2.12
N PHE A 136 -8.81 -2.12 1.26
CA PHE A 136 -8.68 -2.39 -0.16
C PHE A 136 -8.89 -1.10 -0.94
N VAL A 137 -7.97 -0.85 -1.87
CA VAL A 137 -7.97 0.32 -2.75
C VAL A 137 -7.83 -0.19 -4.19
N GLY A 138 -8.74 0.21 -5.07
CA GLY A 138 -8.62 -0.10 -6.50
C GLY A 138 -7.42 0.61 -7.13
N TYR A 139 -6.96 0.15 -8.29
CA TYR A 139 -5.84 0.80 -8.98
C TYR A 139 -6.19 2.20 -9.50
N ASN A 140 -7.45 2.41 -9.88
CA ASN A 140 -7.95 3.73 -10.27
C ASN A 140 -8.13 4.59 -9.01
N LEU A 141 -7.04 5.24 -8.61
CA LEU A 141 -7.05 6.28 -7.59
C LEU A 141 -7.74 7.52 -8.21
N THR A 142 -8.83 7.97 -7.60
CA THR A 142 -9.64 9.13 -8.03
C THR A 142 -9.24 10.39 -7.30
#